data_AF-A0AAU6A1P5-F1
#
_entry.id   AF-A0AAU6A1P5-F1
#
_cell.length_a   1.000
_cell.length_b   1.000
_cell.length_c   1.000
_cell.angle_alpha   90.00
_cell.angle_beta   90.00
_cell.angle_gamma   90.00
#
_symmetry.space_group_name_H-M   'P 1'
#
loop_
_entity.id
_entity.type
_entity.pdbx_description
1 polymer ?
#
loop_
_entity_poly.entity_id
_entity_poly.type
_entity_poly.pdbx_seq_one_letter_code
_entity_poly.pdbx_strand_id
1 'polypeptide(L)'
;MSPQVTLKASATTVRRGATVKSSGTVASKETGATVKLQVYRSGAWTTIASKPQSSTGQAAFTVSEKIKGTFTYRLLTVATTGFAAAHSPSVKITVS
;
A
#
# COMPACT_ATOMS: atom_id res chain seq x y z
N MET A 1 4.01 -7.61 18.85
CA MET A 1 4.00 -6.14 18.62
C MET A 1 3.23 -5.85 17.33
N SER A 2 2.62 -4.67 17.20
CA SER A 2 1.90 -4.27 15.98
C SER A 2 2.71 -3.22 15.21
N PRO A 3 3.06 -3.47 13.94
CA PRO A 3 3.83 -2.53 13.13
C PRO A 3 3.06 -1.23 12.84
N GLN A 4 3.76 -0.09 12.86
CA GLN A 4 3.23 1.15 12.31
C GLN A 4 3.42 1.17 10.78
N VAL A 5 2.31 1.02 10.06
CA VAL A 5 2.31 1.00 8.60
C VAL A 5 1.77 2.32 8.07
N THR A 6 2.52 3.01 7.20
CA THR A 6 2.07 4.25 6.57
C THR A 6 2.08 4.14 5.05
N LEU A 7 1.05 4.67 4.41
CA LEU A 7 0.95 4.73 2.95
C LEU A 7 0.93 6.19 2.52
N LYS A 8 1.83 6.56 1.61
CA LYS A 8 1.88 7.91 1.05
C LYS A 8 1.83 7.84 -0.48
N ALA A 9 0.74 8.31 -1.07
CA ALA A 9 0.65 8.46 -2.51
C ALA A 9 1.39 9.73 -2.95
N SER A 10 2.09 9.69 -4.09
CA SER A 10 2.71 10.89 -4.68
C SER A 10 1.65 11.90 -5.15
N ALA A 11 0.47 11.42 -5.50
CA ALA A 11 -0.69 12.22 -5.89
C ALA A 11 -1.97 11.48 -5.49
N THR A 12 -2.94 12.22 -4.98
CA THR A 12 -4.30 11.71 -4.66
C THR A 12 -5.31 12.00 -5.76
N THR A 13 -4.96 12.84 -6.74
CA THR A 13 -5.75 13.11 -7.94
C THR A 13 -4.87 13.02 -9.17
N VAL A 14 -5.23 12.19 -10.13
CA VAL A 14 -4.46 11.99 -11.38
C VAL A 14 -5.37 11.94 -12.60
N ARG A 15 -4.83 12.27 -13.78
CA ARG A 15 -5.56 12.15 -15.05
C ARG A 15 -5.56 10.68 -15.52
N ARG A 16 -6.57 10.28 -16.30
CA ARG A 16 -6.62 8.96 -16.96
C ARG A 16 -5.29 8.58 -17.62
N GLY A 17 -4.82 7.36 -17.33
CA GLY A 17 -3.57 6.83 -17.90
C GLY A 17 -2.30 7.37 -17.23
N ALA A 18 -2.42 8.29 -16.27
CA ALA A 18 -1.29 8.69 -15.45
C ALA A 18 -0.83 7.51 -14.60
N THR A 19 0.49 7.38 -14.48
CA THR A 19 1.10 6.44 -13.54
C THR A 19 1.15 7.09 -12.17
N VAL A 20 0.51 6.49 -11.17
CA VAL A 20 0.58 6.96 -9.78
C VAL A 20 1.66 6.18 -9.05
N LYS A 21 2.68 6.88 -8.57
CA LYS A 21 3.68 6.23 -7.73
C LYS A 21 3.16 6.22 -6.29
N SER A 22 2.63 5.09 -5.86
CA SER A 22 2.17 4.89 -4.48
C SER A 22 3.30 4.29 -3.63
N SER A 23 4.13 5.14 -3.05
CA SER A 23 5.17 4.69 -2.12
C SER A 23 4.57 4.32 -0.76
N GLY A 24 4.83 3.10 -0.29
CA GLY A 24 4.57 2.71 1.08
C GLY A 24 5.81 2.90 1.94
N THR A 25 5.65 3.48 3.13
CA THR A 25 6.70 3.44 4.14
C THR A 25 6.16 2.65 5.31
N VAL A 26 6.67 1.45 5.50
CA VAL A 26 6.35 0.66 6.67
C VAL A 26 7.33 1.08 7.76
N ALA A 27 6.93 2.01 8.62
CA ALA A 27 7.81 2.57 9.65
C ALA A 27 8.03 1.60 10.83
N SER A 28 8.04 0.30 10.57
CA SER A 28 8.33 -0.73 11.55
C SER A 28 9.60 -1.46 11.18
N LYS A 29 10.50 -1.59 12.15
CA LYS A 29 11.81 -2.26 12.09
C LYS A 29 11.70 -3.79 11.89
N GLU A 30 10.60 -4.27 11.32
CA GLU A 30 10.30 -5.66 10.98
C GLU A 30 11.00 -6.07 9.70
N THR A 31 12.33 -6.03 9.74
CA THR A 31 13.18 -6.42 8.62
C THR A 31 12.74 -7.80 8.11
N GLY A 32 12.33 -7.88 6.84
CA GLY A 32 11.89 -9.12 6.19
C GLY A 32 10.38 -9.39 6.15
N ALA A 33 9.53 -8.54 6.73
CA ALA A 33 8.08 -8.69 6.57
C ALA A 33 7.64 -8.51 5.11
N THR A 34 6.66 -9.29 4.65
CA THR A 34 6.05 -9.07 3.34
C THR A 34 4.96 -8.01 3.45
N VAL A 35 5.08 -6.97 2.63
CA VAL A 35 4.11 -5.88 2.52
C VAL A 35 3.24 -6.13 1.30
N LYS A 36 1.93 -6.13 1.49
CA LYS A 36 0.91 -6.29 0.46
C LYS A 36 0.23 -4.96 0.21
N LEU A 37 0.24 -4.50 -1.03
CA LEU A 37 -0.60 -3.39 -1.45
C LEU A 37 -1.99 -3.94 -1.82
N GLN A 38 -3.00 -3.42 -1.15
CA GLN A 38 -4.39 -3.78 -1.38
C GLN A 38 -5.19 -2.60 -1.90
N VAL A 39 -6.17 -2.89 -2.75
CA VAL A 39 -7.16 -1.95 -3.25
C VAL A 39 -8.54 -2.45 -2.84
N TYR A 40 -9.41 -1.53 -2.42
CA TYR A 40 -10.79 -1.85 -2.11
C TYR A 40 -11.62 -1.86 -3.39
N ARG A 41 -12.15 -3.02 -3.76
CA ARG A 41 -12.96 -3.24 -4.97
C ARG A 41 -14.13 -4.14 -4.60
N SER A 42 -15.33 -3.79 -5.07
CA SER A 42 -16.55 -4.61 -4.89
C SER A 42 -16.83 -5.04 -3.44
N GLY A 43 -16.56 -4.17 -2.46
CA GLY A 43 -16.81 -4.47 -1.05
C GLY A 43 -15.70 -5.26 -0.33
N ALA A 44 -14.60 -5.59 -1.02
CA ALA A 44 -13.52 -6.38 -0.45
C ALA A 44 -12.13 -5.78 -0.74
N TRP A 45 -11.18 -6.06 0.16
CA TRP A 45 -9.78 -5.72 -0.04
C TRP A 45 -9.09 -6.77 -0.90
N THR A 46 -8.65 -6.35 -2.09
CA THR A 46 -7.94 -7.21 -3.05
C THR A 46 -6.46 -6.86 -3.06
N THR A 47 -5.59 -7.85 -2.93
CA THR A 47 -4.14 -7.65 -3.05
C THR A 47 -3.76 -7.51 -4.52
N ILE A 48 -3.11 -6.41 -4.89
CA ILE A 48 -2.68 -6.13 -6.27
C ILE A 48 -1.16 -6.20 -6.45
N ALA A 49 -0.40 -6.10 -5.36
CA ALA A 49 1.03 -6.27 -5.38
C ALA A 49 1.54 -6.73 -4.00
N SER A 50 2.64 -7.47 -3.98
CA SER A 50 3.34 -7.85 -2.76
C SER A 50 4.83 -7.60 -2.95
N LYS A 51 5.49 -7.05 -1.93
CA LYS A 51 6.94 -6.86 -1.92
C LYS A 51 7.49 -7.11 -0.52
N PRO A 52 8.70 -7.67 -0.39
CA PRO A 52 9.39 -7.71 0.89
C PRO A 52 9.73 -6.27 1.32
N GLN A 53 9.68 -6.05 2.62
CA GLN A 53 10.21 -4.84 3.23
C GLN A 53 11.73 -4.77 3.05
N SER A 54 12.25 -3.58 2.74
CA SER A 54 13.70 -3.37 2.69
C SER A 54 14.35 -3.56 4.06
N SER A 55 15.68 -3.67 4.08
CA SER A 55 16.48 -3.68 5.31
C SER A 55 16.27 -2.44 6.20
N THR A 56 15.73 -1.36 5.63
CA THR A 56 15.45 -0.08 6.29
C THR A 56 13.99 0.14 6.66
N GLY A 57 13.11 -0.85 6.47
CA GLY A 57 11.68 -0.70 6.78
C GLY A 57 10.80 -0.34 5.58
N GLN A 58 11.36 -0.09 4.41
CA GLN A 58 10.61 0.60 3.35
C GLN A 58 10.04 -0.37 2.31
N ALA A 59 8.87 -0.05 1.75
CA ALA A 59 8.26 -0.86 0.69
C ALA A 59 7.58 0.03 -0.36
N ALA A 60 8.27 0.27 -1.46
CA ALA A 60 7.77 1.13 -2.53
C ALA A 60 6.94 0.36 -3.57
N PHE A 61 5.73 0.86 -3.83
CA PHE A 61 4.85 0.38 -4.89
C PHE A 61 4.65 1.47 -5.96
N THR A 62 4.26 1.03 -7.15
CA THR A 62 3.85 1.92 -8.24
C THR A 62 2.57 1.34 -8.80
N VAL A 63 1.53 2.16 -8.95
CA VAL A 63 0.22 1.74 -9.45
C VAL A 63 -0.21 2.67 -10.58
N SER A 64 -0.52 2.11 -11.74
CA SER A 64 -1.15 2.88 -12.81
C SER A 64 -2.63 2.47 -12.89
N GLU A 65 -3.51 3.40 -12.53
CA GLU A 65 -4.95 3.20 -12.72
C GLU A 65 -5.37 3.75 -14.08
N LYS A 66 -5.87 2.85 -14.93
CA LYS A 66 -6.25 3.16 -16.32
C LYS A 66 -7.70 3.59 -16.46
N ILE A 67 -8.52 3.29 -15.46
CA ILE A 67 -9.96 3.53 -15.46
C ILE A 67 -10.25 4.76 -14.59
N LYS A 68 -11.21 5.60 -15.02
CA LYS A 68 -11.66 6.74 -14.21
C LYS A 68 -12.42 6.23 -12.98
N GLY A 69 -12.22 6.88 -11.84
CA GLY A 69 -12.90 6.52 -10.60
C GLY A 69 -12.05 6.78 -9.36
N THR A 70 -12.64 6.51 -8.20
CA THR A 70 -11.96 6.63 -6.92
C THR A 70 -11.56 5.24 -6.42
N PHE A 71 -10.26 5.05 -6.22
CA PHE A 71 -9.67 3.80 -5.74
C PHE A 71 -9.16 4.02 -4.32
N THR A 72 -9.52 3.12 -3.41
CA THR A 72 -9.05 3.19 -2.02
C THR A 72 -7.97 2.13 -1.81
N TYR A 73 -6.80 2.56 -1.35
CA TYR A 73 -5.64 1.71 -1.15
C TYR A 73 -5.27 1.60 0.32
N ARG A 74 -4.69 0.46 0.70
CA ARG A 74 -4.00 0.29 1.98
C ARG A 74 -2.80 -0.63 1.80
N LEU A 75 -1.85 -0.52 2.71
CA LEU A 75 -0.83 -1.54 2.89
C LEU A 75 -1.25 -2.51 3.98
N LEU A 76 -0.85 -3.76 3.84
CA LEU A 76 -0.98 -4.82 4.82
C LEU A 76 0.38 -5.47 5.02
N THR A 77 0.92 -5.46 6.22
CA THR A 77 2.07 -6.28 6.59
C THR A 77 1.58 -7.66 7.00
N VAL A 78 2.23 -8.70 6.50
CA VAL A 78 1.96 -10.09 6.92
C VAL A 78 2.64 -10.34 8.27
N ALA A 79 1.97 -11.11 9.14
CA ALA A 79 2.54 -11.50 10.42
C ALA A 79 3.85 -12.27 10.24
N THR A 80 4.78 -12.06 11.17
CA THR A 80 6.06 -12.78 11.28
C THR A 80 6.21 -13.30 12.71
N THR A 81 7.26 -14.09 12.99
CA THR A 81 7.49 -14.72 14.31
C THR A 81 7.51 -13.73 15.49
N GLY A 82 7.81 -12.44 15.25
CA GLY A 82 7.84 -11.41 16.31
C GLY A 82 6.71 -10.36 16.23
N PHE A 83 5.91 -10.37 15.17
CA PHE A 83 5.05 -9.25 14.82
C PHE A 83 3.72 -9.68 14.22
N ALA A 84 2.64 -9.06 14.68
CA ALA A 84 1.30 -9.30 14.15
C ALA A 84 1.12 -8.60 12.80
N ALA A 85 0.16 -9.07 12.01
CA ALA A 85 -0.24 -8.35 10.81
C ALA A 85 -0.84 -6.98 11.17
N ALA A 86 -0.49 -5.93 10.44
CA ALA A 86 -1.13 -4.63 10.58
C ALA A 86 -1.37 -3.99 9.22
N HIS A 87 -2.25 -3.00 9.19
CA HIS A 87 -2.55 -2.26 7.97
C HIS A 87 -2.38 -0.76 8.15
N SER A 88 -2.09 -0.07 7.05
CA SER A 88 -2.04 1.39 7.05
C SER A 88 -3.44 2.00 7.13
N PRO A 89 -3.55 3.29 7.47
CA PRO A 89 -4.71 4.09 7.06
C PRO A 89 -4.94 3.97 5.55
N SER A 90 -6.20 4.12 5.15
CA SER A 90 -6.58 4.02 3.75
C SER A 90 -6.30 5.34 3.01
N VAL A 91 -5.77 5.25 1.79
CA VAL A 91 -5.53 6.39 0.91
C VAL A 91 -6.45 6.30 -0.30
N LYS A 92 -7.25 7.35 -0.52
CA LYS A 92 -8.12 7.46 -1.70
C LYS A 92 -7.37 8.16 -2.83
N ILE A 93 -7.39 7.56 -4.01
CA ILE A 93 -6.81 8.11 -5.24
C ILE A 93 -7.94 8.25 -6.27
N THR A 94 -8.17 9.47 -6.73
CA THR A 94 -9.19 9.78 -7.74
C THR A 94 -8.55 9.93 -9.11
N VAL A 95 -9.06 9.20 -10.09
CA VAL A 95 -8.64 9.26 -11.50
C VAL A 95 -9.71 9.98 -12.30
N SER A 96 -9.36 11.16 -12.85
CA SER A 96 -10.27 12.04 -13.61
C SER A 96 -10.07 12.03 -15.12
#